data_AF-A0A7Y8WHM3-F1
#
_entry.id   AF-A0A7Y8WHM3-F1
#
_cell.length_a   1.000
_cell.length_b   1.000
_cell.length_c   1.000
_cell.angle_alpha   90.00
_cell.angle_beta   90.00
_cell.angle_gamma   90.00
#
_symmetry.space_group_name_H-M   'P 1'
#
loop_
_entity.id
_entity.type
_entity.pdbx_description
1 polymer ?
#
loop_
_entity_poly.entity_id
_entity_poly.type
_entity_poly.pdbx_seq_one_letter_code
_entity_poly.pdbx_strand_id
1 'polypeptide(L)'
;MEKQLNDLSLLSNYQNRQVILNYYQDEEMMVQRDGFHFQKIQVTVSSLIFTKIDGTLVKIDTTDYPHASINTDFQNYYTLRNHENHLDIYFP
;
A
#
# COMPACT_ATOMS: atom_id res chain seq x y z
N MET A 1 13.04 -10.14 8.11
CA MET A 1 13.66 -10.42 6.78
C MET A 1 12.70 -9.95 5.69
N GLU A 2 13.15 -9.21 4.68
CA GLU A 2 12.27 -8.84 3.56
C GLU A 2 12.00 -10.05 2.66
N LYS A 3 10.75 -10.24 2.28
CA LYS A 3 10.32 -11.23 1.29
C LYS A 3 9.62 -10.54 0.14
N GLN A 4 10.06 -10.82 -1.08
CA GLN A 4 9.40 -10.32 -2.28
C GLN A 4 7.98 -10.88 -2.37
N LEU A 5 7.04 -10.00 -2.70
CA LEU A 5 5.64 -10.32 -2.91
C LEU A 5 5.35 -10.26 -4.41
N ASN A 6 4.93 -11.38 -4.99
CA ASN A 6 4.60 -11.45 -6.41
C ASN A 6 3.10 -11.24 -6.69
N ASP A 7 2.28 -11.20 -5.63
CA ASP A 7 0.84 -11.07 -5.73
C ASP A 7 0.27 -10.23 -4.58
N LEU A 8 -0.28 -9.06 -4.91
CA LEU A 8 -0.91 -8.14 -3.96
C LEU A 8 -2.36 -8.51 -3.62
N SER A 9 -2.92 -9.57 -4.22
CA SER A 9 -4.31 -9.99 -4.01
C SER A 9 -4.66 -10.22 -2.54
N LEU A 10 -3.67 -10.62 -1.72
CA LEU A 10 -3.84 -10.79 -0.28
C LEU A 10 -4.34 -9.52 0.43
N LEU A 11 -4.05 -8.33 -0.12
CA LEU A 11 -4.48 -7.06 0.46
C LEU A 11 -6.01 -6.90 0.43
N SER A 12 -6.71 -7.60 -0.47
CA SER A 12 -8.18 -7.60 -0.53
C SER A 12 -8.85 -8.19 0.73
N ASN A 13 -8.09 -8.91 1.56
CA ASN A 13 -8.56 -9.43 2.85
C ASN A 13 -8.70 -8.33 3.91
N TYR A 14 -8.06 -7.18 3.74
CA TYR A 14 -8.23 -6.05 4.65
C TYR A 14 -9.51 -5.29 4.32
N GLN A 15 -10.35 -5.10 5.35
CA GLN A 15 -11.65 -4.46 5.25
C GLN A 15 -11.97 -3.73 6.55
N ASN A 16 -12.83 -2.71 6.47
CA ASN A 16 -13.38 -1.97 7.61
C ASN A 16 -12.33 -1.52 8.65
N ARG A 17 -11.18 -1.03 8.18
CA ARG A 17 -10.07 -0.60 9.05
C ARG A 17 -9.39 0.66 8.53
N GLN A 18 -8.39 1.13 9.28
CA GLN A 18 -7.52 2.22 8.84
C GLN A 18 -6.38 1.68 7.98
N VAL A 19 -5.92 2.49 7.02
CA VAL A 19 -4.64 2.33 6.33
C VAL A 19 -3.80 3.59 6.53
N ILE A 20 -2.49 3.40 6.67
CA ILE A 20 -1.50 4.47 6.65
C ILE A 20 -0.60 4.24 5.43
N LEU A 21 -0.43 5.29 4.63
CA LEU A 21 0.39 5.33 3.43
C LEU A 21 1.52 6.32 3.68
N ASN A 22 2.78 5.87 3.62
CA ASN A 22 3.93 6.76 3.64
C ASN A 22 4.61 6.72 2.27
N TYR A 23 4.76 7.89 1.65
CA TYR A 23 5.41 8.06 0.36
C TYR A 23 6.79 8.66 0.56
N TYR A 24 7.78 8.08 -0.11
CA TYR A 24 9.17 8.45 -0.02
C TYR A 24 9.78 8.66 -1.40
N GLN A 25 10.76 9.56 -1.48
CA GLN A 25 11.59 9.81 -2.65
C GLN A 25 13.07 9.80 -2.24
N ASP A 26 13.98 9.67 -3.22
CA ASP A 26 15.44 9.77 -3.03
C ASP A 26 15.94 8.94 -1.84
N GLU A 27 15.72 7.64 -1.96
CA GLU A 27 16.12 6.58 -1.04
C GLU A 27 15.39 6.56 0.31
N GLU A 28 15.15 7.68 1.00
CA GLU A 28 14.40 7.70 2.30
C GLU A 28 13.70 9.03 2.66
N MET A 29 13.63 10.03 1.77
CA MET A 29 12.95 11.28 2.09
C MET A 29 11.43 11.10 2.07
N MET A 30 10.80 11.04 3.25
CA MET A 30 9.34 11.02 3.35
C MET A 30 8.74 12.34 2.85
N VAL A 31 7.99 12.29 1.76
CA VAL A 31 7.36 13.46 1.14
C VAL A 31 5.89 13.61 1.48
N GLN A 32 5.20 12.51 1.79
CA GLN A 32 3.78 12.53 2.11
C GLN A 32 3.41 11.37 3.04
N ARG A 33 2.46 11.63 3.94
CA ARG A 33 1.86 10.63 4.82
C ARG A 33 0.35 10.82 4.87
N ASP A 34 -0.38 9.81 4.44
CA ASP A 34 -1.84 9.79 4.47
C ASP A 34 -2.35 8.68 5.38
N GLY A 35 -3.40 9.00 6.15
CA GLY A 35 -4.08 8.02 6.98
C GLY A 35 -5.59 8.15 6.80
N PHE A 36 -6.27 7.05 6.48
CA PHE A 36 -7.73 7.07 6.32
C PHE A 36 -8.38 5.73 6.65
N HIS A 37 -9.65 5.80 7.06
CA HIS A 37 -10.51 4.63 7.21
C HIS A 37 -11.11 4.24 5.86
N PHE A 38 -11.14 2.95 5.57
CA PHE A 38 -11.74 2.40 4.37
C PHE A 38 -12.63 1.19 4.71
N GLN A 39 -13.63 0.95 3.88
CA GLN A 39 -14.56 -0.17 4.00
C GLN A 39 -14.01 -1.42 3.32
N LYS A 40 -13.47 -1.29 2.11
CA LYS A 40 -12.90 -2.40 1.32
C LYS A 40 -11.79 -1.95 0.40
N ILE A 41 -10.97 -2.91 -0.03
CA ILE A 41 -9.92 -2.73 -1.04
C ILE A 41 -10.23 -3.62 -2.23
N GLN A 42 -10.17 -3.06 -3.43
CA GLN A 42 -10.12 -3.80 -4.67
C GLN A 42 -8.69 -3.77 -5.20
N VAL A 43 -8.12 -4.95 -5.42
CA VAL A 43 -6.80 -5.13 -6.04
C VAL A 43 -7.03 -5.45 -7.51
N THR A 44 -6.45 -4.66 -8.41
CA THR A 44 -6.44 -4.93 -9.85
C THR A 44 -5.00 -5.19 -10.31
N VAL A 45 -4.83 -5.48 -11.60
CA VAL A 45 -3.50 -5.67 -12.21
C VAL A 45 -2.63 -4.42 -12.07
N SER A 46 -3.22 -3.23 -12.02
CA SER A 46 -2.50 -1.96 -12.06
C SER A 46 -2.80 -1.03 -10.89
N SER A 47 -3.65 -1.41 -9.94
CA SER A 47 -4.00 -0.49 -8.86
C SER A 47 -4.55 -1.16 -7.60
N LEU A 48 -4.37 -0.44 -6.49
CA LEU A 48 -5.12 -0.64 -5.26
C LEU A 48 -6.20 0.44 -5.17
N ILE A 49 -7.45 0.04 -5.02
CA ILE A 49 -8.59 0.96 -4.96
C ILE A 49 -9.27 0.78 -3.60
N PHE A 50 -9.17 1.78 -2.75
CA PHE A 50 -9.82 1.83 -1.45
C PHE A 50 -11.16 2.53 -1.57
N THR A 51 -12.23 1.93 -1.06
CA THR A 51 -13.55 2.58 -0.93
C THR A 51 -13.74 3.01 0.52
N LYS A 52 -13.93 4.31 0.76
CA LYS A 52 -14.29 4.87 2.08
C LYS A 52 -15.79 4.67 2.36
N ILE A 53 -16.20 4.90 3.61
CA ILE A 53 -17.59 4.70 4.05
C ILE A 53 -18.61 5.61 3.33
N ASP A 54 -18.16 6.79 2.90
CA ASP A 54 -18.96 7.76 2.14
C ASP A 54 -18.98 7.46 0.62
N GLY A 55 -18.34 6.37 0.18
CA GLY A 55 -18.20 5.99 -1.22
C GLY A 55 -17.01 6.64 -1.93
N THR A 56 -16.23 7.51 -1.27
CA THR A 56 -15.03 8.10 -1.85
C THR A 56 -14.02 7.02 -2.22
N LEU A 57 -13.45 7.12 -3.42
CA LEU A 57 -12.42 6.20 -3.90
C LEU A 57 -11.03 6.84 -3.76
N VAL A 58 -10.09 6.10 -3.16
CA VAL A 58 -8.66 6.42 -3.19
C VAL A 58 -7.97 5.37 -4.04
N LYS A 59 -7.32 5.80 -5.12
CA LYS A 59 -6.61 4.91 -6.05
C LYS A 59 -5.11 5.11 -5.92
N ILE A 60 -4.38 4.01 -5.82
CA ILE A 60 -2.93 3.96 -5.91
C ILE A 60 -2.59 3.17 -7.18
N ASP A 61 -1.80 3.74 -8.08
CA ASP A 61 -1.31 3.03 -9.26
C ASP A 61 -0.10 2.18 -8.85
N THR A 62 -0.21 0.86 -9.02
CA THR A 62 0.88 -0.05 -8.65
C THR A 62 1.87 -0.22 -9.79
N THR A 63 1.57 0.25 -11.01
CA THR A 63 2.50 0.19 -12.14
C THR A 63 3.70 1.11 -11.95
N ASP A 64 3.54 2.17 -11.15
CA ASP A 64 4.62 3.03 -10.71
C ASP A 64 5.59 2.32 -9.74
N TYR A 65 5.21 1.17 -9.17
CA TYR A 65 5.98 0.44 -8.15
C TYR A 65 6.09 -1.06 -8.47
N PRO A 66 6.99 -1.47 -9.40
CA PRO A 66 7.05 -2.84 -9.89
C PRO A 66 7.53 -3.86 -8.85
N HIS A 67 8.15 -3.41 -7.75
CA HIS A 67 8.66 -4.29 -6.71
C HIS A 67 7.82 -4.17 -5.44
N ALA A 68 7.14 -5.25 -5.08
CA ALA A 68 6.46 -5.37 -3.80
C ALA A 68 7.21 -6.29 -2.84
N SER A 69 7.22 -5.95 -1.55
CA SER A 69 7.79 -6.78 -0.49
C SER A 69 6.98 -6.68 0.80
N ILE A 70 7.16 -7.69 1.66
CA ILE A 70 6.70 -7.71 3.05
C ILE A 70 7.91 -7.86 3.96
N ASN A 71 7.96 -7.10 5.04
CA ASN A 71 8.90 -7.37 6.11
C ASN A 71 8.26 -8.38 7.07
N THR A 72 8.82 -9.59 7.17
CA THR A 72 8.28 -10.64 8.04
C THR A 72 8.27 -10.27 9.53
N ASP A 73 9.06 -9.26 9.91
CA ASP A 73 9.22 -8.83 11.29
C ASP A 73 8.14 -7.80 11.68
N PHE A 74 7.43 -7.22 10.69
CA PHE A 74 6.33 -6.27 10.89
C PHE A 74 5.05 -6.77 10.22
N GLN A 75 4.10 -7.23 11.03
CA GLN A 75 2.81 -7.68 10.53
C GLN A 75 2.04 -6.53 9.88
N ASN A 76 1.31 -6.85 8.81
CA ASN A 76 0.46 -5.90 8.07
C ASN A 76 1.20 -4.69 7.47
N TYR A 77 2.51 -4.84 7.23
CA TYR A 77 3.36 -3.82 6.63
C TYR A 77 3.85 -4.28 5.25
N TYR A 78 3.56 -3.49 4.23
CA TYR A 78 3.90 -3.80 2.85
C TYR A 78 4.63 -2.63 2.22
N THR A 79 5.64 -2.91 1.42
CA THR A 79 6.41 -1.89 0.70
C THR A 79 6.26 -2.12 -0.78
N LEU A 80 5.89 -1.06 -1.50
CA LEU A 80 5.92 -0.99 -2.97
C LEU A 80 7.02 -0.02 -3.37
N ARG A 81 7.95 -0.39 -4.25
CA ARG A 81 9.06 0.46 -4.66
C ARG A 81 9.36 0.41 -6.15
N ASN A 82 9.89 1.51 -6.65
CA ASN A 82 10.67 1.58 -7.88
C ASN A 82 12.10 2.04 -7.55
N HIS A 83 12.86 2.50 -8.55
CA HIS A 83 14.23 2.94 -8.33
C HIS A 83 14.36 4.25 -7.53
N GLU A 84 13.35 5.11 -7.55
CA GLU A 84 13.40 6.47 -7.02
C GLU A 84 12.42 6.70 -5.86
N ASN A 85 11.31 5.98 -5.85
CA ASN A 85 10.20 6.17 -4.94
C ASN A 85 9.84 4.86 -4.24
N HIS A 86 9.39 4.96 -2.99
CA HIS A 86 8.72 3.84 -2.33
C HIS A 86 7.49 4.30 -1.54
N LEU A 87 6.53 3.40 -1.45
CA LEU A 87 5.27 3.54 -0.75
C LEU A 87 5.18 2.42 0.28
N ASP A 88 5.13 2.80 1.54
CA ASP A 88 4.82 1.89 2.62
C ASP A 88 3.33 1.94 2.97
N ILE A 89 2.73 0.76 3.03
CA ILE A 89 1.31 0.52 3.29
C ILE A 89 1.21 -0.26 4.59
N TYR A 90 0.63 0.38 5.60
CA TYR A 90 0.46 -0.22 6.93
C TYR A 90 -1.02 -0.27 7.32
N PHE A 91 -1.44 -1.44 7.80
CA PHE A 91 -2.79 -1.65 8.33
C PHE A 91 -2.75 -1.88 9.85
N PRO A 92 -2.94 -0.82 10.67
CA PRO A 92 -3.02 -0.92 12.13
C PRO A 92 -4.22 -1.73 12.60
#